data_AF-Q326W1-F1
#
_entry.id   AF-Q326W1-F1
#
_cell.length_a   1.000
_cell.length_b   1.000
_cell.length_c   1.000
_cell.angle_alpha   90.00
_cell.angle_beta   90.00
_cell.angle_gamma   90.00
#
_symmetry.space_group_name_H-M   'P 1'
#
loop_
_entity.id
_entity.type
_entity.pdbx_description
1 polymer ?
#
loop_
_entity_poly.entity_id
_entity_poly.type
_entity_poly.pdbx_seq_one_letter_code
_entity_poly.pdbx_strand_id
1 'polypeptide(L)'
;MASVNIHCPRCQSAQVYRHGQNPKGHDRFRCRDCHRVFQLTYTYEARKPGIKELITEMAFNGAGVRDTARTLKIGINTVIRTLKNSRQSK
;
A
#
# COMPACT_ATOMS: atom_id res chain seq x y z
N MET A 1 29.17 4.03 5.18
CA MET A 1 28.12 4.35 4.18
C MET A 1 27.04 3.28 4.32
N ALA A 2 25.86 3.64 4.84
CA ALA A 2 24.77 2.68 4.99
C ALA A 2 24.00 2.60 3.66
N SER A 3 23.99 1.45 3.00
CA SER A 3 23.08 1.18 1.89
C SER A 3 21.74 0.70 2.45
N VAL A 4 20.66 1.29 1.97
CA VAL A 4 19.30 0.79 2.24
C VAL A 4 18.93 -0.13 1.09
N ASN A 5 18.75 -1.43 1.35
CA ASN A 5 18.30 -2.39 0.36
C ASN A 5 16.79 -2.21 0.12
N ILE A 6 16.46 -1.47 -0.94
CA ILE A 6 15.07 -1.18 -1.31
C ILE A 6 14.57 -2.26 -2.26
N HIS A 7 13.55 -2.99 -1.81
CA HIS A 7 12.84 -3.98 -2.63
C HIS A 7 11.47 -3.45 -3.03
N CYS A 8 10.98 -3.87 -4.19
CA CYS A 8 9.63 -3.54 -4.60
C CYS A 8 8.61 -4.25 -3.67
N PRO A 9 7.71 -3.53 -3.00
CA PRO A 9 6.73 -4.14 -2.09
C PRO A 9 5.66 -4.97 -2.80
N ARG A 10 5.68 -5.03 -4.14
CA ARG A 10 4.68 -5.74 -4.96
C ARG A 10 5.23 -7.04 -5.57
N CYS A 11 6.47 -7.06 -6.01
CA CYS A 11 7.10 -8.23 -6.64
C CYS A 11 8.41 -8.66 -5.95
N GLN A 12 8.81 -7.99 -4.86
CA GLN A 12 10.03 -8.26 -4.08
C GLN A 12 11.34 -8.10 -4.87
N SER A 13 11.30 -7.61 -6.11
CA SER A 13 12.49 -7.34 -6.90
C SER A 13 13.37 -6.27 -6.25
N ALA A 14 14.69 -6.51 -6.26
CA ALA A 14 15.72 -5.56 -5.91
C ALA A 14 16.03 -4.55 -7.04
N GLN A 15 15.48 -4.75 -8.25
CA GLN A 15 15.68 -3.88 -9.40
C GLN A 15 14.80 -2.63 -9.29
N VAL A 16 15.16 -1.74 -8.36
CA VAL A 16 14.44 -0.50 -8.06
C VAL A 16 15.36 0.69 -8.26
N TYR A 17 14.84 1.75 -8.88
CA TYR A 17 15.55 3.01 -9.05
C TYR A 17 14.70 4.20 -8.61
N ARG A 18 15.37 5.31 -8.28
CA ARG A 18 14.72 6.57 -7.89
C ARG A 18 13.99 7.17 -9.10
N HIS A 19 12.72 7.50 -8.92
CA HIS A 19 11.80 8.03 -9.94
C HIS A 19 11.40 9.50 -9.62
N GLY A 20 12.30 10.23 -8.97
CA GLY A 20 12.07 11.61 -8.51
C GLY A 20 11.27 11.71 -7.22
N GLN A 21 10.82 12.92 -6.88
CA GLN A 21 10.09 13.21 -5.65
C GLN A 21 8.63 13.55 -5.93
N ASN A 22 7.77 13.42 -4.93
CA ASN A 22 6.44 14.02 -4.94
C ASN A 22 6.56 15.53 -4.57
N PRO A 23 5.51 16.35 -4.75
CA PRO A 23 5.54 17.77 -4.38
C PRO A 23 5.81 18.05 -2.89
N LYS A 24 5.68 17.05 -2.02
CA LYS A 24 6.00 17.13 -0.59
C LYS A 24 7.45 16.73 -0.28
N GLY A 25 8.26 16.44 -1.30
CA GLY A 25 9.66 16.03 -1.14
C GLY A 25 9.90 14.55 -0.83
N HIS A 26 8.87 13.69 -0.76
CA HIS A 26 9.10 12.25 -0.56
C HIS A 26 9.62 11.59 -1.83
N ASP A 27 10.65 10.79 -1.68
CA ASP A 27 11.21 9.99 -2.78
C ASP A 27 10.22 8.95 -3.28
N ARG A 28 10.10 8.90 -4.60
CA ARG A 28 9.38 7.86 -5.33
C ARG A 28 10.40 6.93 -5.95
N PHE A 29 10.05 5.65 -5.93
CA PHE A 29 10.85 4.58 -6.49
C PHE A 29 10.03 3.86 -7.55
N ARG A 30 10.67 3.46 -8.65
CA ARG A 30 10.04 2.65 -9.69
C ARG A 30 10.77 1.32 -9.79
N CYS A 31 10.00 0.24 -9.77
CA CYS A 31 10.52 -1.09 -10.04
C CYS A 31 10.71 -1.28 -11.54
N ARG A 32 11.84 -1.88 -11.95
CA ARG A 32 12.11 -2.23 -13.35
C ARG A 32 11.26 -3.41 -13.80
N ASP A 33 11.05 -4.41 -12.94
CA ASP A 33 10.38 -5.65 -13.34
C ASP A 33 8.85 -5.50 -13.43
N CYS A 34 8.22 -4.86 -12.44
CA CYS A 34 6.77 -4.67 -12.45
C CYS A 34 6.32 -3.29 -12.92
N HIS A 35 7.25 -2.38 -13.24
CA HIS A 35 7.00 -1.03 -13.72
C HIS A 35 6.15 -0.12 -12.80
N ARG A 36 5.85 -0.56 -11.58
CA ARG A 36 5.06 0.19 -10.60
C ARG A 36 5.92 1.16 -9.81
N VAL A 37 5.32 2.29 -9.47
CA VAL A 37 5.90 3.33 -8.62
C VAL A 37 5.40 3.17 -7.18
N PHE A 38 6.28 3.35 -6.21
CA PHE A 38 5.95 3.32 -4.79
C PHE A 38 6.79 4.34 -4.00
N GLN A 39 6.34 4.67 -2.79
CA GLN A 39 7.08 5.44 -1.80
C GLN A 39 7.46 4.50 -0.64
N LEU A 40 8.58 4.78 0.04
CA LEU A 40 8.97 4.03 1.25
C LEU A 40 8.11 4.45 2.44
N THR A 41 7.84 5.74 2.54
CA THR A 41 7.01 6.33 3.59
C THR A 41 5.77 6.96 2.94
N TYR A 42 4.59 6.49 3.35
CA TYR A 42 3.32 7.09 2.97
C TYR A 42 2.76 7.88 4.14
N THR A 43 2.35 9.13 3.88
CA THR A 43 1.60 9.93 4.87
C THR A 43 0.21 9.35 5.13
N TYR A 44 -0.40 8.74 4.12
CA TYR A 44 -1.73 8.16 4.23
C TYR A 44 -1.63 6.67 4.56
N GLU A 45 -2.16 6.28 5.72
CA GLU A 45 -2.19 4.89 6.20
C GLU A 45 -2.74 3.94 5.14
N ALA A 46 -3.87 4.28 4.51
CA ALA A 46 -4.50 3.45 3.48
C ALA A 46 -3.65 3.15 2.23
N ARG A 47 -2.55 3.87 2.03
CA ARG A 47 -1.63 3.69 0.89
C ARG A 47 -0.40 2.87 1.24
N LYS A 48 -0.18 2.56 2.52
CA LYS A 48 0.92 1.68 2.93
C LYS A 48 0.74 0.29 2.32
N PRO A 49 1.84 -0.40 2.00
CA PRO A 49 1.78 -1.79 1.55
C PRO A 49 1.11 -2.68 2.61
N GLY A 50 0.35 -3.68 2.19
CA GLY A 50 -0.31 -4.64 3.10
C GLY A 50 -1.66 -4.19 3.66
N ILE A 51 -2.01 -2.89 3.60
CA ILE A 51 -3.26 -2.41 4.22
C ILE A 51 -4.51 -2.93 3.50
N LYS A 52 -4.45 -3.18 2.19
CA LYS A 52 -5.61 -3.73 1.46
C LYS A 52 -5.86 -5.18 1.86
N GLU A 53 -4.79 -5.94 1.96
CA GLU A 53 -4.77 -7.34 2.37
C GLU A 53 -5.28 -7.46 3.81
N LEU A 54 -4.82 -6.56 4.70
CA LEU A 54 -5.31 -6.47 6.08
C LEU A 54 -6.79 -6.10 6.18
N ILE A 55 -7.29 -5.17 5.34
CA ILE A 55 -8.74 -4.86 5.27
C ILE A 55 -9.54 -6.12 4.91
N THR A 56 -9.07 -6.89 3.93
CA THR A 56 -9.76 -8.12 3.51
C THR A 56 -9.70 -9.19 4.60
N GLU A 57 -8.55 -9.36 5.25
CA GLU A 57 -8.38 -10.30 6.36
C GLU A 57 -9.28 -9.95 7.55
N MET A 58 -9.33 -8.68 7.95
CA MET A 58 -10.23 -8.22 9.01
C MET A 58 -11.69 -8.50 8.66
N ALA A 59 -12.10 -8.27 7.41
CA ALA A 59 -13.45 -8.57 6.97
C ALA A 59 -13.77 -10.08 6.97
N PHE A 60 -12.80 -10.93 6.60
CA PHE A 60 -12.95 -12.40 6.71
C PHE A 60 -13.05 -12.87 8.15
N ASN A 61 -12.34 -12.21 9.07
CA ASN A 61 -12.39 -12.47 10.50
C ASN A 61 -13.64 -11.87 11.19
N GLY A 62 -14.60 -11.35 10.42
CA GLY A 62 -15.88 -10.83 10.94
C GLY A 62 -15.85 -9.37 11.41
N ALA A 63 -14.75 -8.63 11.20
CA ALA A 63 -14.71 -7.22 11.55
C ALA A 63 -15.64 -6.39 10.64
N GLY A 64 -16.45 -5.54 11.27
CA GLY A 64 -17.34 -4.64 10.55
C GLY A 64 -16.58 -3.48 9.88
N VAL A 65 -17.17 -2.89 8.84
CA VAL A 65 -16.56 -1.77 8.08
C VAL A 65 -16.10 -0.61 8.98
N ARG A 66 -16.92 -0.22 9.96
CA ARG A 66 -16.60 0.87 10.89
C ARG A 66 -15.46 0.51 11.85
N ASP A 67 -15.44 -0.74 12.29
CA ASP A 67 -14.40 -1.25 13.18
C ASP A 67 -13.04 -1.28 12.46
N THR A 68 -13.00 -1.85 11.25
CA THR A 68 -11.81 -1.83 10.38
C THR A 68 -11.31 -0.41 10.12
N ALA A 69 -12.22 0.53 9.84
CA ALA A 69 -11.86 1.93 9.61
C ALA A 69 -11.21 2.57 10.85
N ARG A 70 -11.76 2.30 12.05
CA ARG A 70 -11.24 2.81 13.32
C ARG A 70 -9.87 2.20 13.65
N THR A 71 -9.75 0.88 13.56
CA THR A 71 -8.54 0.13 13.89
C THR A 71 -7.37 0.50 12.97
N LEU A 72 -7.63 0.60 11.67
CA LEU A 72 -6.59 0.96 10.68
C LEU A 72 -6.39 2.46 10.51
N LYS A 73 -7.20 3.30 11.18
CA LYS A 73 -7.18 4.77 11.05
C LYS A 73 -7.34 5.24 9.59
N ILE A 74 -8.26 4.60 8.86
CA ILE A 74 -8.55 4.91 7.46
C ILE A 74 -10.01 5.33 7.26
N GLY A 75 -10.28 6.02 6.16
CA GLY A 75 -11.66 6.40 5.83
C GLY A 75 -12.54 5.18 5.54
N ILE A 76 -13.77 5.21 6.05
CA ILE A 76 -14.81 4.18 5.82
C ILE A 76 -14.99 3.88 4.33
N ASN A 77 -15.02 4.93 3.50
CA ASN A 77 -15.14 4.79 2.05
C ASN A 77 -13.98 4.01 1.42
N THR A 78 -12.78 4.09 2.00
CA THR A 78 -11.63 3.31 1.56
C THR A 78 -11.80 1.83 1.89
N VAL A 79 -12.30 1.50 3.09
CA VAL A 79 -12.64 0.11 3.46
C VAL A 79 -13.67 -0.46 2.48
N ILE A 80 -14.78 0.26 2.27
CA ILE A 80 -15.86 -0.16 1.36
C ILE A 80 -15.34 -0.37 -0.06
N ARG A 81 -14.55 0.57 -0.59
CA ARG A 81 -13.99 0.48 -1.94
C ARG A 81 -13.02 -0.71 -2.07
N THR A 82 -12.19 -0.97 -1.06
CA THR A 82 -11.29 -2.13 -1.06
C THR A 82 -12.07 -3.44 -1.11
N LEU A 83 -13.13 -3.58 -0.31
CA LEU A 83 -13.98 -4.78 -0.29
C LEU A 83 -14.83 -4.95 -1.56
N LYS A 84 -15.26 -3.87 -2.20
CA LYS A 84 -15.94 -3.95 -3.51
C LYS A 84 -15.00 -4.39 -4.62
N ASN A 85 -13.77 -3.88 -4.61
CA ASN A 85 -12.77 -4.18 -5.63
C ASN A 85 -12.08 -5.53 -5.43
N SER A 86 -12.09 -6.11 -4.22
CA SER A 86 -11.51 -7.44 -3.97
C SER A 86 -12.22 -8.54 -4.76
N ARG A 87 -13.51 -8.39 -5.07
CA ARG A 87 -14.27 -9.32 -5.92
C ARG A 87 -13.86 -9.30 -7.40
N GLN A 88 -13.28 -8.19 -7.88
CA GLN A 88 -12.92 -8.02 -9.29
C GLN A 88 -11.53 -8.57 -9.63
N SER A 89 -10.79 -9.08 -8.64
CA SER A 89 -9.42 -9.61 -8.85
C SER A 89 -9.39 -11.14 -9.06
N LYS A 90 -10.49 -11.72 -9.57
CA LYS A 90 -10.50 -13.05 -10.18
C LYS A 90 -10.42 -12.89 -11.69
#